data_AF-A0A1D2X1G2-F1
#
_entry.id   AF-A0A1D2X1G2-F1
#
_cell.length_a   1.000
_cell.length_b   1.000
_cell.length_c   1.000
_cell.angle_alpha   90.00
_cell.angle_beta   90.00
_cell.angle_gamma   90.00
#
_symmetry.space_group_name_H-M   'P 1'
#
loop_
_entity.id
_entity.type
_entity.pdbx_description
1 polymer ?
#
loop_
_entity_poly.entity_id
_entity_poly.type
_entity_poly.pdbx_seq_one_letter_code
_entity_poly.pdbx_strand_id
1 'polypeptide(L)'
;METKTIVLNDIDYVSRDNKPIVRLFGVDSETNENIIAFDTTFKPYLYVLPRNMDECLVELRELDLDDLEIEIKIDIGIEREFIKITLNHPQDVPKYRDDIRDLPSVKQIREYDIPFYRRYLIDKQITPTNIIKLQGKTLDANIYREELKVDDNVILFKLLEDPYDTHEVINENKLLSFDIEVYNAEGMPDAEKDPIIMMSLCGSNGFKKVLSTKKSNRDFVETLPTEEDMIKRFGEIIKEENPDMLVGYNSDNFDLPYIKKRADKLKINLNLGIDGSGIKFMKRGFANAGVIRGRIHVDLYLLVRRNMSLDRYTLERVYEELFDQEKIDVPGNQIYKYWDSNDEKLEELFDYSMDDAVTTTAIGDKLTPLAIAQARLVGQPLFDIARMTTGQMVEWYLILKAYEKNNIIPNKPSGNEYSQRRNKGVMGGYVKDPEKGLFEHIAYLDFKSLYPSIIIAQNISPDTIIEDVSGFNESEYYVSPEDGFKFRKEPKGFIPSIIGYILDERQRIKKLMKEETVPEQKRAYDFEQQGLKRLANSMFGAYGYSRFRWYKIECAAAITAWGREYIKSAMKKSEEYGFKPIYADTDGFYATYLGDLDE
;
A
#
# COMPACT_ATOMS: atom_id res chain seq x y z
N MET A 1 -33.95 -11.99 1.22
CA MET A 1 -32.84 -11.43 0.43
C MET A 1 -32.78 -9.97 0.79
N GLU A 2 -31.68 -9.57 1.38
CA GLU A 2 -31.45 -8.25 1.97
C GLU A 2 -30.32 -7.58 1.19
N THR A 3 -30.35 -6.25 1.17
CA THR A 3 -29.25 -5.43 0.65
C THR A 3 -28.60 -4.71 1.82
N LYS A 4 -27.27 -4.67 1.85
CA LYS A 4 -26.47 -3.87 2.78
C LYS A 4 -25.40 -3.12 2.00
N THR A 5 -24.93 -2.01 2.53
CA THR A 5 -23.80 -1.26 2.01
C THR A 5 -22.72 -1.21 3.08
N ILE A 6 -21.51 -1.60 2.75
CA ILE A 6 -20.39 -1.65 3.69
C ILE A 6 -19.24 -0.78 3.20
N VAL A 7 -18.55 -0.11 4.12
CA VAL A 7 -17.22 0.43 3.85
C VAL A 7 -16.22 -0.70 4.06
N LEU A 8 -15.56 -1.15 3.00
CA LEU A 8 -14.64 -2.30 3.10
C LEU A 8 -13.33 -1.91 3.78
N ASN A 9 -13.15 -2.37 5.02
CA ASN A 9 -12.00 -2.06 5.87
C ASN A 9 -10.90 -3.13 5.80
N ASP A 10 -11.26 -4.41 5.86
CA ASP A 10 -10.31 -5.53 5.79
C ASP A 10 -10.90 -6.69 4.97
N ILE A 11 -10.04 -7.58 4.49
CA ILE A 11 -10.44 -8.78 3.78
C ILE A 11 -9.47 -9.91 4.10
N ASP A 12 -10.02 -11.10 4.33
CA ASP A 12 -9.22 -12.33 4.34
C ASP A 12 -10.02 -13.53 3.83
N TYR A 13 -9.49 -14.73 4.07
CA TYR A 13 -10.25 -15.96 3.91
C TYR A 13 -9.96 -16.91 5.07
N VAL A 14 -10.92 -17.77 5.34
CA VAL A 14 -10.80 -18.89 6.27
C VAL A 14 -11.16 -20.19 5.57
N SER A 15 -10.69 -21.30 6.11
CA SER A 15 -11.03 -22.64 5.63
C SER A 15 -12.07 -23.27 6.54
N ARG A 16 -13.22 -23.69 5.99
CA ARG A 16 -14.22 -24.51 6.69
C ARG A 16 -14.63 -25.67 5.80
N ASP A 17 -14.66 -26.88 6.36
CA ASP A 17 -14.99 -28.12 5.63
C ASP A 17 -14.20 -28.27 4.31
N ASN A 18 -12.90 -27.96 4.37
CA ASN A 18 -11.97 -27.95 3.23
C ASN A 18 -12.35 -26.99 2.07
N LYS A 19 -13.23 -26.01 2.33
CA LYS A 19 -13.62 -24.97 1.38
C LYS A 19 -13.13 -23.60 1.86
N PRO A 20 -12.62 -22.75 0.94
CA PRO A 20 -12.29 -21.39 1.27
C PRO A 20 -13.58 -20.56 1.42
N ILE A 21 -13.61 -19.69 2.42
CA ILE A 21 -14.66 -18.69 2.61
C ILE A 21 -13.97 -17.34 2.70
N VAL A 22 -14.23 -16.46 1.73
CA VAL A 22 -13.75 -15.08 1.77
C VAL A 22 -14.57 -14.31 2.80
N ARG A 23 -13.90 -13.53 3.64
CA ARG A 23 -14.52 -12.65 4.64
C ARG A 23 -14.22 -11.20 4.28
N LEU A 24 -15.26 -10.42 4.06
CA LEU A 24 -15.19 -8.97 3.90
C LEU A 24 -15.56 -8.35 5.24
N PHE A 25 -14.68 -7.51 5.77
CA PHE A 25 -14.90 -6.80 7.02
C PHE A 25 -15.13 -5.33 6.73
N GLY A 26 -16.14 -4.76 7.36
CA GLY A 26 -16.44 -3.36 7.19
C GLY A 26 -17.40 -2.84 8.24
N VAL A 27 -17.79 -1.59 8.07
CA VAL A 27 -18.90 -0.98 8.79
C VAL A 27 -20.04 -0.74 7.82
N ASP A 28 -21.28 -0.93 8.28
CA ASP A 28 -22.47 -0.53 7.53
C ASP A 28 -22.40 0.98 7.27
N SER A 29 -22.53 1.40 6.02
CA SER A 29 -22.37 2.82 5.65
C SER A 29 -23.47 3.72 6.23
N GLU A 30 -24.60 3.14 6.66
CA GLU A 30 -25.73 3.87 7.23
C GLU A 30 -25.76 3.77 8.75
N THR A 31 -25.57 2.57 9.32
CA THR A 31 -25.71 2.35 10.77
C THR A 31 -24.38 2.40 11.54
N ASN A 32 -23.24 2.37 10.84
CA ASN A 32 -21.90 2.25 11.42
C ASN A 32 -21.69 0.97 12.28
N GLU A 33 -22.56 -0.02 12.12
CA GLU A 33 -22.42 -1.33 12.77
C GLU A 33 -21.38 -2.18 12.06
N ASN A 34 -20.62 -2.96 12.81
CA ASN A 34 -19.61 -3.85 12.22
C ASN A 34 -20.28 -4.99 11.46
N ILE A 35 -19.77 -5.28 10.26
CA ILE A 35 -20.25 -6.34 9.39
C ILE A 35 -19.10 -7.27 9.02
N ILE A 36 -19.34 -8.58 9.12
CA ILE A 36 -18.53 -9.61 8.47
C ILE A 36 -19.39 -10.27 7.40
N ALA A 37 -19.07 -10.02 6.13
CA ALA A 37 -19.73 -10.65 5.00
C ALA A 37 -18.94 -11.86 4.49
N PHE A 38 -19.63 -12.96 4.21
CA PHE A 38 -19.06 -14.25 3.82
C PHE A 38 -19.42 -14.60 2.37
N ASP A 39 -18.40 -14.83 1.56
CA ASP A 39 -18.54 -15.40 0.21
C ASP A 39 -17.95 -16.81 0.18
N THR A 40 -18.77 -17.79 -0.18
CA THR A 40 -18.41 -19.21 -0.26
C THR A 40 -18.27 -19.71 -1.69
N THR A 41 -18.38 -18.82 -2.69
CA THR A 41 -18.49 -19.19 -4.11
C THR A 41 -17.17 -19.01 -4.86
N PHE A 42 -16.29 -18.14 -4.37
CA PHE A 42 -15.03 -17.86 -5.03
C PHE A 42 -14.04 -19.03 -4.92
N LYS A 43 -13.43 -19.39 -6.04
CA LYS A 43 -12.45 -20.47 -6.14
C LYS A 43 -11.11 -19.96 -6.65
N PRO A 44 -9.99 -20.49 -6.14
CA PRO A 44 -8.67 -20.16 -6.67
C PRO A 44 -8.48 -20.78 -8.05
N TYR A 45 -7.64 -20.15 -8.87
CA TYR A 45 -7.24 -20.69 -10.17
C TYR A 45 -5.82 -20.27 -10.53
N LEU A 46 -5.28 -20.94 -11.55
CA LEU A 46 -4.03 -20.57 -12.22
C LEU A 46 -4.19 -20.79 -13.73
N TYR A 47 -3.24 -20.27 -14.52
CA TYR A 47 -3.24 -20.45 -15.96
C TYR A 47 -2.05 -21.30 -16.42
N VAL A 48 -2.26 -22.11 -17.44
CA VAL A 48 -1.26 -22.94 -18.11
C VAL A 48 -1.17 -22.53 -19.57
N LEU A 49 0.05 -22.21 -20.00
CA LEU A 49 0.39 -22.08 -21.41
C LEU A 49 0.87 -23.45 -21.91
N PRO A 50 0.12 -24.14 -22.77
CA PRO A 50 0.53 -25.44 -23.29
C PRO A 50 1.55 -25.30 -24.42
N ARG A 51 2.32 -26.38 -24.66
CA ARG A 51 3.07 -26.63 -25.91
C ARG A 51 2.16 -27.24 -26.96
N ASN A 52 1.29 -28.13 -26.52
CA ASN A 52 0.24 -28.78 -27.29
C ASN A 52 -1.04 -28.79 -26.42
N MET A 53 -2.13 -28.19 -26.92
CA MET A 53 -3.37 -28.02 -26.17
C MET A 53 -4.00 -29.36 -25.80
N ASP A 54 -4.13 -30.28 -26.76
CA ASP A 54 -4.84 -31.55 -26.58
C ASP A 54 -4.09 -32.47 -25.61
N GLU A 55 -2.78 -32.60 -25.78
CA GLU A 55 -1.92 -33.39 -24.87
C GLU A 55 -1.97 -32.83 -23.44
N CYS A 56 -1.91 -31.51 -23.30
CA CYS A 56 -1.96 -30.86 -21.99
C CYS A 56 -3.30 -31.08 -21.28
N LEU A 57 -4.42 -31.04 -22.01
CA LEU A 57 -5.73 -31.34 -21.43
C LEU A 57 -5.86 -32.80 -20.97
N VAL A 58 -5.17 -33.75 -21.63
CA VAL A 58 -5.13 -35.14 -21.18
C VAL A 58 -4.29 -35.28 -19.92
N GLU A 59 -3.04 -34.77 -19.93
CA GLU A 59 -2.13 -34.87 -18.77
C GLU A 59 -2.71 -34.18 -17.52
N LEU A 60 -3.39 -33.04 -17.68
CA LEU A 60 -4.04 -32.36 -16.55
C LEU A 60 -5.18 -33.18 -15.95
N ARG A 61 -6.00 -33.86 -16.77
CA ARG A 61 -7.06 -34.75 -16.28
C ARG A 61 -6.50 -35.98 -15.58
N GLU A 62 -5.34 -36.48 -16.00
CA GLU A 62 -4.64 -37.57 -15.31
C GLU A 62 -4.12 -37.16 -13.92
N LEU A 63 -3.99 -35.85 -13.64
CA LEU A 63 -3.70 -35.29 -12.31
C LEU A 63 -4.97 -35.00 -11.47
N ASP A 64 -6.13 -35.52 -11.88
CA ASP A 64 -7.44 -35.27 -11.26
C ASP A 64 -7.85 -33.78 -11.31
N LEU A 65 -7.46 -33.05 -12.35
CA LEU A 65 -7.85 -31.66 -12.60
C LEU A 65 -8.90 -31.58 -13.71
N ASP A 66 -10.17 -31.52 -13.32
CA ASP A 66 -11.31 -31.57 -14.27
C ASP A 66 -11.88 -30.20 -14.67
N ASP A 67 -11.74 -29.18 -13.81
CA ASP A 67 -12.31 -27.83 -14.02
C ASP A 67 -11.36 -26.98 -14.87
N LEU A 68 -11.39 -27.26 -16.18
CA LEU A 68 -10.49 -26.71 -17.21
C LEU A 68 -11.27 -25.85 -18.20
N GLU A 69 -10.89 -24.58 -18.32
CA GLU A 69 -11.46 -23.62 -19.28
C GLU A 69 -10.37 -23.10 -20.22
N ILE A 70 -10.66 -22.99 -21.52
CA ILE A 70 -9.74 -22.34 -22.48
C ILE A 70 -10.07 -20.85 -22.52
N GLU A 71 -9.08 -20.01 -22.21
CA GLU A 71 -9.19 -18.55 -22.28
C GLU A 71 -8.10 -17.98 -23.19
N ILE A 72 -8.46 -16.98 -24.01
CA ILE A 72 -7.49 -16.19 -24.79
C ILE A 72 -7.01 -15.03 -23.92
N LYS A 73 -5.69 -14.92 -23.73
CA LYS A 73 -5.03 -13.84 -22.98
C LYS A 73 -3.91 -13.20 -23.80
N ILE A 74 -3.59 -11.95 -23.49
CA ILE A 74 -2.43 -11.25 -24.06
C ILE A 74 -1.20 -11.54 -23.18
N ASP A 75 -0.21 -12.26 -23.71
CA ASP A 75 1.10 -12.57 -23.09
C ASP A 75 2.19 -11.73 -23.75
N ILE A 76 2.54 -10.61 -23.11
CA ILE A 76 3.57 -9.67 -23.59
C ILE A 76 3.30 -9.25 -25.05
N GLY A 77 2.08 -8.73 -25.29
CA GLY A 77 1.65 -8.20 -26.59
C GLY A 77 1.21 -9.25 -27.61
N ILE A 78 1.24 -10.54 -27.27
CA ILE A 78 0.84 -11.64 -28.16
C ILE A 78 -0.38 -12.34 -27.58
N GLU A 79 -1.45 -12.45 -28.36
CA GLU A 79 -2.62 -13.26 -27.99
C GLU A 79 -2.26 -14.75 -28.00
N ARG A 80 -2.63 -15.46 -26.93
CA ARG A 80 -2.38 -16.89 -26.77
C ARG A 80 -3.55 -17.55 -26.05
N GLU A 81 -3.77 -18.81 -26.37
CA GLU A 81 -4.68 -19.66 -25.64
C GLU A 81 -4.00 -20.20 -24.38
N PHE A 82 -4.69 -20.06 -23.25
CA PHE A 82 -4.31 -20.61 -21.96
C PHE A 82 -5.39 -21.56 -21.47
N ILE A 83 -4.98 -22.60 -20.74
CA ILE A 83 -5.88 -23.43 -19.96
C ILE A 83 -5.94 -22.82 -18.55
N LYS A 84 -7.11 -22.33 -18.15
CA LYS A 84 -7.40 -21.94 -16.79
C LYS A 84 -7.82 -23.16 -16.00
N ILE A 85 -7.16 -23.38 -14.88
CA ILE A 85 -7.42 -24.50 -13.98
C ILE A 85 -8.00 -23.94 -12.70
N THR A 86 -9.27 -24.26 -12.44
CA THR A 86 -9.94 -23.89 -11.20
C THR A 86 -9.72 -24.98 -10.15
N LEU A 87 -9.25 -24.58 -8.97
CA LEU A 87 -8.96 -25.49 -7.86
C LEU A 87 -9.98 -25.32 -6.74
N ASN A 88 -10.06 -26.29 -5.83
CA ASN A 88 -11.05 -26.28 -4.75
C ASN A 88 -10.63 -25.41 -3.57
N HIS A 89 -9.34 -25.41 -3.22
CA HIS A 89 -8.83 -24.69 -2.06
C HIS A 89 -7.53 -23.92 -2.37
N PRO A 90 -7.28 -22.72 -1.79
CA PRO A 90 -6.07 -21.94 -2.11
C PRO A 90 -4.75 -22.66 -1.77
N GLN A 91 -4.79 -23.61 -0.83
CA GLN A 91 -3.64 -24.46 -0.50
C GLN A 91 -3.37 -25.54 -1.56
N ASP A 92 -4.32 -25.82 -2.45
CA ASP A 92 -4.12 -26.73 -3.56
C ASP A 92 -3.24 -26.09 -4.65
N VAL A 93 -3.27 -24.77 -4.79
CA VAL A 93 -2.43 -24.05 -5.76
C VAL A 93 -0.94 -24.42 -5.61
N PRO A 94 -0.28 -24.23 -4.45
CA PRO A 94 1.12 -24.63 -4.29
C PRO A 94 1.33 -26.16 -4.36
N LYS A 95 0.32 -26.97 -4.02
CA LYS A 95 0.39 -28.43 -4.08
C LYS A 95 0.51 -28.93 -5.52
N TYR A 96 -0.37 -28.48 -6.41
CA TYR A 96 -0.39 -28.90 -7.81
C TYR A 96 0.57 -28.10 -8.70
N ARG A 97 0.99 -26.90 -8.27
CA ARG A 97 1.84 -26.01 -9.08
C ARG A 97 3.06 -26.70 -9.67
N ASP A 98 3.77 -27.46 -8.84
CA ASP A 98 5.04 -28.05 -9.24
C ASP A 98 4.79 -29.27 -10.15
N ASP A 99 3.81 -30.12 -9.82
CA ASP A 99 3.38 -31.24 -10.66
C ASP A 99 2.92 -30.78 -12.06
N ILE A 100 2.07 -29.74 -12.13
CA ILE A 100 1.61 -29.16 -13.40
C ILE A 100 2.79 -28.57 -14.17
N ARG A 101 3.70 -27.87 -13.51
CA ARG A 101 4.85 -27.23 -14.18
C ARG A 101 5.78 -28.27 -14.82
N ASP A 102 5.92 -29.42 -14.19
CA ASP A 102 6.86 -30.45 -14.60
C ASP A 102 6.28 -31.40 -15.68
N LEU A 103 5.00 -31.24 -16.04
CA LEU A 103 4.37 -31.92 -17.17
C LEU A 103 5.06 -31.58 -18.52
N PRO A 104 5.33 -32.58 -19.38
CA PRO A 104 6.01 -32.36 -20.67
C PRO A 104 5.26 -31.42 -21.61
N SER A 105 3.93 -31.49 -21.62
CA SER A 105 3.08 -30.66 -22.47
C SER A 105 3.00 -29.20 -22.00
N VAL A 106 3.45 -28.88 -20.79
CA VAL A 106 3.37 -27.53 -20.22
C VAL A 106 4.57 -26.69 -20.64
N LYS A 107 4.29 -25.52 -21.22
CA LYS A 107 5.33 -24.52 -21.54
C LYS A 107 5.62 -23.65 -20.33
N GLN A 108 4.57 -23.16 -19.69
CA GLN A 108 4.66 -22.26 -18.54
C GLN A 108 3.35 -22.22 -17.77
N ILE A 109 3.44 -22.04 -16.46
CA ILE A 109 2.30 -21.68 -15.61
C ILE A 109 2.33 -20.20 -15.24
N ARG A 110 1.17 -19.58 -15.03
CA ARG A 110 1.00 -18.14 -14.75
C ARG A 110 0.04 -17.93 -13.58
N GLU A 111 0.20 -16.79 -12.91
CA GLU A 111 -0.70 -16.27 -11.87
C GLU A 111 -0.90 -17.13 -10.60
N TYR A 112 -0.12 -18.20 -10.44
CA TYR A 112 -0.17 -19.09 -9.27
C TYR A 112 0.28 -18.43 -7.95
N ASP A 113 0.87 -17.23 -8.01
CA ASP A 113 1.45 -16.53 -6.87
C ASP A 113 0.66 -15.28 -6.44
N ILE A 114 -0.57 -15.13 -6.94
CA ILE A 114 -1.48 -14.06 -6.53
C ILE A 114 -2.26 -14.53 -5.29
N PRO A 115 -2.13 -13.86 -4.12
CA PRO A 115 -2.84 -14.26 -2.90
C PRO A 115 -4.35 -14.25 -3.10
N PHE A 116 -5.03 -15.25 -2.53
CA PHE A 116 -6.45 -15.52 -2.76
C PHE A 116 -7.38 -14.33 -2.47
N TYR A 117 -7.18 -13.62 -1.36
CA TYR A 117 -8.00 -12.43 -1.04
C TYR A 117 -7.76 -11.26 -2.01
N ARG A 118 -6.53 -11.11 -2.55
CA ARG A 118 -6.22 -10.07 -3.55
C ARG A 118 -6.81 -10.44 -4.91
N ARG A 119 -6.76 -11.73 -5.23
CA ARG A 119 -7.42 -12.30 -6.40
C ARG A 119 -8.92 -12.03 -6.37
N TYR A 120 -9.57 -12.19 -5.21
CA TYR A 120 -10.97 -11.82 -5.02
C TYR A 120 -11.24 -10.34 -5.34
N LEU A 121 -10.44 -9.42 -4.77
CA LEU A 121 -10.60 -7.98 -5.03
C LEU A 121 -10.46 -7.63 -6.52
N ILE A 122 -9.46 -8.21 -7.20
CA ILE A 122 -9.20 -7.98 -8.63
C ILE A 122 -10.39 -8.48 -9.46
N ASP A 123 -10.79 -9.73 -9.26
CA ASP A 123 -11.78 -10.39 -10.11
C ASP A 123 -13.19 -9.83 -9.91
N LYS A 124 -13.52 -9.45 -8.66
CA LYS A 124 -14.80 -8.79 -8.34
C LYS A 124 -14.76 -7.28 -8.52
N GLN A 125 -13.62 -6.72 -8.95
CA GLN A 125 -13.41 -5.29 -9.15
C GLN A 125 -13.80 -4.45 -7.91
N ILE A 126 -13.41 -4.95 -6.74
CA ILE A 126 -13.71 -4.33 -5.44
C ILE A 126 -12.52 -3.48 -5.02
N THR A 127 -12.79 -2.20 -4.76
CA THR A 127 -11.81 -1.25 -4.24
C THR A 127 -11.96 -1.12 -2.72
N PRO A 128 -10.91 -1.43 -1.94
CA PRO A 128 -10.94 -1.20 -0.49
C PRO A 128 -11.19 0.27 -0.14
N THR A 129 -11.84 0.54 1.00
CA THR A 129 -12.28 1.86 1.47
C THR A 129 -13.40 2.55 0.66
N ASN A 130 -13.93 1.89 -0.37
CA ASN A 130 -15.17 2.30 -1.03
C ASN A 130 -16.38 1.68 -0.33
N ILE A 131 -17.56 2.22 -0.65
CA ILE A 131 -18.85 1.65 -0.29
C ILE A 131 -19.16 0.49 -1.25
N ILE A 132 -19.29 -0.71 -0.70
CA ILE A 132 -19.59 -1.95 -1.42
C ILE A 132 -21.01 -2.38 -1.10
N LYS A 133 -21.82 -2.55 -2.15
CA LYS A 133 -23.16 -3.09 -2.04
C LYS A 133 -23.10 -4.62 -1.96
N LEU A 134 -23.77 -5.17 -0.97
CA LEU A 134 -23.87 -6.59 -0.68
C LEU A 134 -25.32 -7.05 -0.82
N GLN A 135 -25.53 -8.17 -1.49
CA GLN A 135 -26.85 -8.81 -1.60
C GLN A 135 -26.79 -10.23 -1.04
N GLY A 136 -27.66 -10.50 -0.06
CA GLY A 136 -27.51 -11.71 0.73
C GLY A 136 -28.56 -11.91 1.81
N LYS A 137 -28.15 -12.52 2.92
CA LYS A 137 -28.98 -12.71 4.11
C LYS A 137 -28.16 -12.49 5.38
N THR A 138 -28.74 -11.78 6.34
CA THR A 138 -28.21 -11.74 7.69
C THR A 138 -28.34 -13.14 8.32
N LEU A 139 -27.27 -13.62 8.92
CA LEU A 139 -27.22 -14.88 9.64
C LEU A 139 -27.64 -14.65 11.09
N ASP A 140 -28.38 -15.60 11.67
CA ASP A 140 -28.69 -15.54 13.11
C ASP A 140 -27.39 -15.72 13.89
N ALA A 141 -26.91 -14.63 14.46
CA ALA A 141 -25.66 -14.61 15.18
C ALA A 141 -25.68 -15.61 16.35
N ASN A 142 -26.83 -15.89 16.99
CA ASN A 142 -26.90 -16.85 18.09
C ASN A 142 -26.47 -18.27 17.68
N ILE A 143 -26.73 -18.67 16.43
CA ILE A 143 -26.36 -19.99 15.90
C ILE A 143 -24.86 -20.07 15.61
N TYR A 144 -24.24 -18.96 15.21
CA TYR A 144 -22.84 -18.92 14.78
C TYR A 144 -21.89 -18.35 15.84
N ARG A 145 -22.40 -17.77 16.92
CA ARG A 145 -21.63 -17.12 18.00
C ARG A 145 -20.78 -18.10 18.80
N GLU A 146 -21.27 -19.30 19.10
CA GLU A 146 -20.46 -20.31 19.79
C GLU A 146 -19.24 -20.75 18.97
N GLU A 147 -19.39 -20.77 17.64
CA GLU A 147 -18.32 -21.18 16.72
C GLU A 147 -17.35 -20.03 16.39
N LEU A 148 -17.87 -18.81 16.22
CA LEU A 148 -17.09 -17.64 15.77
C LEU A 148 -16.58 -16.74 16.90
N LYS A 149 -17.15 -16.81 18.11
CA LYS A 149 -16.80 -15.98 19.27
C LYS A 149 -16.79 -14.47 18.98
N VAL A 150 -17.72 -14.02 18.14
CA VAL A 150 -17.92 -12.61 17.76
C VAL A 150 -18.78 -11.87 18.78
N ASP A 151 -18.57 -10.56 18.89
CA ASP A 151 -19.37 -9.69 19.75
C ASP A 151 -20.84 -9.60 19.25
N ASP A 152 -21.77 -9.35 20.17
CA ASP A 152 -23.22 -9.41 19.88
C ASP A 152 -23.70 -8.38 18.85
N ASN A 153 -22.98 -7.26 18.73
CA ASN A 153 -23.28 -6.15 17.82
C ASN A 153 -22.67 -6.31 16.42
N VAL A 154 -22.03 -7.45 16.12
CA VAL A 154 -21.46 -7.72 14.80
C VAL A 154 -22.50 -8.42 13.91
N ILE A 155 -22.80 -7.82 12.76
CA ILE A 155 -23.68 -8.40 11.75
C ILE A 155 -22.90 -9.45 10.96
N LEU A 156 -23.39 -10.68 10.96
CA LEU A 156 -22.88 -11.75 10.11
C LEU A 156 -23.74 -11.84 8.86
N PHE A 157 -23.16 -11.65 7.68
CA PHE A 157 -23.90 -11.55 6.43
C PHE A 157 -23.41 -12.58 5.40
N LYS A 158 -24.29 -13.46 4.90
CA LYS A 158 -23.91 -14.40 3.85
C LYS A 158 -24.29 -13.83 2.49
N LEU A 159 -23.31 -13.70 1.59
CA LEU A 159 -23.56 -13.28 0.22
C LEU A 159 -24.32 -14.37 -0.56
N LEU A 160 -25.26 -13.91 -1.38
CA LEU A 160 -26.01 -14.74 -2.34
C LEU A 160 -25.73 -14.31 -3.78
N GLU A 161 -25.24 -13.08 -3.97
CA GLU A 161 -24.77 -12.53 -5.24
C GLU A 161 -23.38 -11.92 -5.04
N ASP A 162 -22.67 -11.69 -6.14
CA ASP A 162 -21.38 -11.02 -6.12
C ASP A 162 -21.51 -9.61 -5.52
N PRO A 163 -20.56 -9.18 -4.68
CA PRO A 163 -20.54 -7.81 -4.19
C PRO A 163 -20.29 -6.83 -5.35
N TYR A 164 -20.85 -5.62 -5.22
CA TYR A 164 -20.74 -4.57 -6.22
C TYR A 164 -20.12 -3.32 -5.62
N ASP A 165 -19.03 -2.82 -6.21
CA ASP A 165 -18.42 -1.54 -5.84
C ASP A 165 -19.26 -0.39 -6.37
N THR A 166 -19.75 0.48 -5.48
CA THR A 166 -20.56 1.64 -5.88
C THR A 166 -19.70 2.79 -6.43
N HIS A 167 -18.38 2.71 -6.24
CA HIS A 167 -17.41 3.78 -6.46
C HIS A 167 -17.64 5.03 -5.60
N GLU A 168 -18.57 4.97 -4.65
CA GLU A 168 -18.78 6.00 -3.64
C GLU A 168 -17.84 5.80 -2.46
N VAL A 169 -17.55 6.90 -1.79
CA VAL A 169 -16.62 6.97 -0.67
C VAL A 169 -17.30 7.65 0.51
N ILE A 170 -16.94 7.27 1.73
CA ILE A 170 -17.36 8.02 2.92
C ILE A 170 -16.61 9.35 3.01
N ASN A 171 -17.25 10.33 3.63
CA ASN A 171 -16.69 11.68 3.78
C ASN A 171 -15.49 11.69 4.73
N GLU A 172 -15.65 11.09 5.92
CA GLU A 172 -14.63 11.09 6.96
C GLU A 172 -14.44 9.68 7.53
N ASN A 173 -13.20 9.32 7.87
CA ASN A 173 -12.89 8.07 8.56
C ASN A 173 -12.76 8.34 10.05
N LYS A 174 -13.37 7.49 10.89
CA LYS A 174 -13.21 7.55 12.34
C LYS A 174 -11.85 6.99 12.72
N LEU A 175 -10.95 7.87 13.15
CA LEU A 175 -9.62 7.54 13.60
C LEU A 175 -9.57 7.53 15.13
N LEU A 176 -8.91 6.51 15.68
CA LEU A 176 -8.54 6.44 17.09
C LEU A 176 -7.04 6.18 17.18
N SER A 177 -6.31 7.11 17.77
CA SER A 177 -4.91 6.90 18.11
C SER A 177 -4.78 6.21 19.47
N PHE A 178 -3.64 5.57 19.69
CA PHE A 178 -3.25 5.08 21.00
C PHE A 178 -1.73 5.18 21.19
N ASP A 179 -1.33 5.27 22.44
CA ASP A 179 0.06 5.26 22.89
C ASP A 179 0.15 4.62 24.30
N ILE A 180 1.32 4.10 24.69
CA ILE A 180 1.54 3.51 26.02
C ILE A 180 2.79 4.06 26.70
N GLU A 181 2.68 4.27 28.01
CA GLU A 181 3.84 4.50 28.86
C GLU A 181 4.14 3.27 29.71
N VAL A 182 5.43 2.95 29.81
CA VAL A 182 5.91 1.74 30.46
C VAL A 182 6.89 2.10 31.56
N TYR A 183 6.77 1.43 32.70
CA TYR A 183 7.76 1.57 33.78
C TYR A 183 9.15 1.16 33.29
N ASN A 184 10.20 1.90 33.66
CA ASN A 184 11.51 1.69 33.03
C ASN A 184 12.72 2.01 33.93
N ALA A 185 12.63 1.65 35.21
CA ALA A 185 13.70 1.92 36.18
C ALA A 185 15.05 1.26 35.84
N GLU A 186 15.03 0.11 35.16
CA GLU A 186 16.24 -0.64 34.75
C GLU A 186 16.76 -0.27 33.34
N GLY A 187 16.18 0.74 32.68
CA GLY A 187 16.59 1.20 31.35
C GLY A 187 15.60 0.82 30.26
N MET A 188 16.03 0.06 29.23
CA MET A 188 15.13 -0.34 28.15
C MET A 188 14.02 -1.27 28.69
N PRO A 189 12.73 -0.97 28.48
CA PRO A 189 11.64 -1.75 29.06
C PRO A 189 11.60 -3.20 28.55
N ASP A 190 11.33 -4.15 29.45
CA ASP A 190 11.06 -5.55 29.12
C ASP A 190 9.66 -5.94 29.58
N ALA A 191 8.78 -6.28 28.63
CA ALA A 191 7.42 -6.72 28.93
C ALA A 191 7.33 -7.95 29.87
N GLU A 192 8.39 -8.75 30.02
CA GLU A 192 8.41 -9.81 31.06
C GLU A 192 8.51 -9.29 32.48
N LYS A 193 8.93 -8.04 32.70
CA LYS A 193 9.15 -7.46 34.03
C LYS A 193 8.31 -6.21 34.19
N ASP A 194 8.49 -5.26 33.29
CA ASP A 194 8.04 -3.89 33.45
C ASP A 194 6.56 -3.73 33.04
N PRO A 195 5.69 -3.25 33.96
CA PRO A 195 4.28 -3.03 33.67
C PRO A 195 4.04 -1.80 32.79
N ILE A 196 2.93 -1.85 32.04
CA ILE A 196 2.34 -0.66 31.45
C ILE A 196 1.77 0.18 32.59
N ILE A 197 2.09 1.47 32.62
CA ILE A 197 1.67 2.41 33.68
C ILE A 197 0.60 3.38 33.19
N MET A 198 0.57 3.68 31.89
CA MET A 198 -0.49 4.45 31.25
C MET A 198 -0.81 3.91 29.86
N MET A 199 -2.07 4.04 29.44
CA MET A 199 -2.49 3.83 28.05
C MET A 199 -3.36 5.01 27.64
N SER A 200 -2.92 5.79 26.64
CA SER A 200 -3.64 6.96 26.15
C SER A 200 -4.34 6.66 24.83
N LEU A 201 -5.52 7.26 24.63
CA LEU A 201 -6.28 7.19 23.39
C LEU A 201 -6.84 8.57 23.02
N CYS A 202 -6.77 8.92 21.74
CA CYS A 202 -7.39 10.14 21.21
C CYS A 202 -8.11 9.87 19.88
N GLY A 203 -9.40 10.23 19.82
CA GLY A 203 -10.22 10.10 18.62
C GLY A 203 -10.24 11.37 17.77
N SER A 204 -10.41 11.24 16.46
CA SER A 204 -10.64 12.41 15.57
C SER A 204 -11.96 13.15 15.89
N ASN A 205 -12.88 12.49 16.60
CA ASN A 205 -14.10 13.08 17.16
C ASN A 205 -13.87 13.89 18.45
N GLY A 206 -12.63 14.05 18.90
CA GLY A 206 -12.29 14.74 20.14
C GLY A 206 -12.34 13.89 21.41
N PHE A 207 -12.61 12.57 21.29
CA PHE A 207 -12.48 11.64 22.42
C PHE A 207 -11.05 11.67 22.97
N LYS A 208 -10.90 11.74 24.29
CA LYS A 208 -9.60 11.81 24.97
C LYS A 208 -9.65 11.01 26.27
N LYS A 209 -8.75 10.05 26.42
CA LYS A 209 -8.65 9.24 27.65
C LYS A 209 -7.20 8.83 27.93
N VAL A 210 -6.79 8.92 29.18
CA VAL A 210 -5.58 8.24 29.70
C VAL A 210 -6.03 7.26 30.78
N LEU A 211 -5.79 5.98 30.57
CA LEU A 211 -6.00 4.96 31.58
C LEU A 211 -4.74 4.87 32.45
N SER A 212 -4.90 4.78 33.77
CA SER A 212 -3.75 4.68 34.68
C SER A 212 -4.08 3.97 35.98
N THR A 213 -3.07 3.43 36.64
CA THR A 213 -3.20 2.88 38.01
C THR A 213 -3.03 3.92 39.12
N LYS A 214 -2.63 5.15 38.78
CA LYS A 214 -2.52 6.26 39.73
C LYS A 214 -3.63 7.30 39.50
N LYS A 215 -3.94 8.02 40.57
CA LYS A 215 -4.91 9.12 40.54
C LYS A 215 -4.27 10.37 39.96
N SER A 216 -5.08 11.15 39.26
CA SER A 216 -4.75 12.46 38.69
C SER A 216 -5.88 13.43 38.97
N ASN A 217 -5.58 14.72 38.94
CA ASN A 217 -6.57 15.79 38.93
C ASN A 217 -7.08 16.15 37.52
N ARG A 218 -6.59 15.49 36.46
CA ARG A 218 -7.00 15.72 35.07
C ARG A 218 -8.27 14.94 34.73
N ASP A 219 -9.28 15.62 34.18
CA ASP A 219 -10.57 15.02 33.82
C ASP A 219 -10.48 13.91 32.76
N PHE A 220 -9.41 13.91 31.96
CA PHE A 220 -9.18 12.90 30.95
C PHE A 220 -8.53 11.62 31.50
N VAL A 221 -8.11 11.58 32.76
CA VAL A 221 -7.51 10.41 33.38
C VAL A 221 -8.58 9.54 34.04
N GLU A 222 -8.62 8.26 33.67
CA GLU A 222 -9.45 7.23 34.30
C GLU A 222 -8.55 6.31 35.13
N THR A 223 -8.71 6.38 36.45
CA THR A 223 -7.92 5.56 37.37
C THR A 223 -8.54 4.17 37.54
N LEU A 224 -7.73 3.14 37.30
CA LEU A 224 -8.09 1.74 37.41
C LEU A 224 -7.25 1.03 38.48
N PRO A 225 -7.75 -0.04 39.13
CA PRO A 225 -7.04 -0.65 40.25
C PRO A 225 -5.74 -1.35 39.86
N THR A 226 -5.68 -1.96 38.67
CA THR A 226 -4.56 -2.78 38.22
C THR A 226 -4.23 -2.57 36.74
N GLU A 227 -3.04 -3.00 36.32
CA GLU A 227 -2.67 -3.08 34.90
C GLU A 227 -3.63 -4.00 34.12
N GLU A 228 -4.15 -5.05 34.77
CA GLU A 228 -5.13 -5.95 34.15
C GLU A 228 -6.42 -5.23 33.80
N ASP A 229 -6.94 -4.42 34.73
CA ASP A 229 -8.14 -3.61 34.50
C ASP A 229 -7.89 -2.57 33.40
N MET A 230 -6.68 -1.99 33.34
CA MET A 230 -6.27 -1.04 32.31
C MET A 230 -6.27 -1.64 30.90
N ILE A 231 -5.65 -2.82 30.73
CA ILE A 231 -5.63 -3.49 29.43
C ILE A 231 -7.02 -3.94 29.00
N LYS A 232 -7.88 -4.39 29.93
CA LYS A 232 -9.28 -4.71 29.64
C LYS A 232 -10.06 -3.47 29.19
N ARG A 233 -9.96 -2.38 29.96
CA ARG A 233 -10.64 -1.11 29.64
C ARG A 233 -10.17 -0.52 28.31
N PHE A 234 -8.89 -0.64 27.98
CA PHE A 234 -8.34 -0.28 26.67
C PHE A 234 -9.07 -1.01 25.52
N GLY A 235 -9.23 -2.33 25.65
CA GLY A 235 -9.97 -3.13 24.67
C GLY A 235 -11.46 -2.77 24.59
N GLU A 236 -12.10 -2.49 25.72
CA GLU A 236 -13.48 -2.01 25.78
C GLU A 236 -13.66 -0.67 25.07
N ILE A 237 -12.80 0.32 25.33
CA ILE A 237 -12.87 1.63 24.68
C ILE A 237 -12.73 1.50 23.15
N ILE A 238 -11.81 0.67 22.65
CA ILE A 238 -11.68 0.46 21.19
C ILE A 238 -12.98 -0.10 20.60
N LYS A 239 -13.68 -0.99 21.31
CA LYS A 239 -14.96 -1.54 20.87
C LYS A 239 -16.09 -0.52 20.95
N GLU A 240 -16.15 0.27 22.02
CA GLU A 240 -17.12 1.34 22.25
C GLU A 240 -16.98 2.45 21.19
N GLU A 241 -15.75 2.90 20.94
CA GLU A 241 -15.48 3.91 19.93
C GLU A 241 -15.62 3.37 18.51
N ASN A 242 -15.46 2.07 18.29
CA ASN A 242 -15.57 1.44 16.97
C ASN A 242 -14.88 2.20 15.82
N PRO A 243 -13.56 2.45 15.89
CA PRO A 243 -12.88 3.22 14.85
C PRO A 243 -12.74 2.42 13.55
N ASP A 244 -12.78 3.13 12.42
CA ASP A 244 -12.38 2.61 11.10
C ASP A 244 -10.88 2.30 11.07
N MET A 245 -10.11 3.20 11.69
CA MET A 245 -8.65 3.15 11.73
C MET A 245 -8.13 3.28 13.16
N LEU A 246 -7.34 2.29 13.57
CA LEU A 246 -6.55 2.36 14.79
C LEU A 246 -5.12 2.75 14.41
N VAL A 247 -4.65 3.90 14.90
CA VAL A 247 -3.33 4.44 14.55
C VAL A 247 -2.41 4.54 15.75
N GLY A 248 -1.12 4.40 15.52
CA GLY A 248 -0.09 4.60 16.54
C GLY A 248 1.21 5.02 15.88
N TYR A 249 2.20 5.42 16.66
CA TYR A 249 3.51 5.85 16.14
C TYR A 249 4.61 4.86 16.57
N ASN A 250 5.14 4.07 15.62
CA ASN A 250 6.02 2.92 15.87
C ASN A 250 5.31 1.74 16.59
N SER A 251 3.98 1.70 16.48
CA SER A 251 3.11 0.70 17.12
C SER A 251 3.24 -0.72 16.58
N ASP A 252 3.78 -0.90 15.36
CA ASP A 252 4.09 -2.24 14.84
C ASP A 252 5.25 -2.92 15.60
N ASN A 253 6.20 -2.11 16.08
CA ASN A 253 7.45 -2.60 16.67
C ASN A 253 7.49 -2.50 18.20
N PHE A 254 6.73 -1.58 18.80
CA PHE A 254 6.72 -1.37 20.24
C PHE A 254 5.35 -1.64 20.87
N ASP A 255 4.37 -0.75 20.67
CA ASP A 255 3.14 -0.73 21.46
C ASP A 255 2.33 -2.03 21.37
N LEU A 256 1.95 -2.45 20.17
CA LEU A 256 1.14 -3.66 20.01
C LEU A 256 1.88 -4.92 20.50
N PRO A 257 3.17 -5.15 20.16
CA PRO A 257 3.93 -6.26 20.73
C PRO A 257 3.98 -6.24 22.26
N TYR A 258 4.18 -5.06 22.86
CA TYR A 258 4.27 -4.89 24.31
C TYR A 258 2.92 -5.19 24.98
N ILE A 259 1.84 -4.57 24.50
CA ILE A 259 0.46 -4.80 24.97
C ILE A 259 0.12 -6.29 24.88
N LYS A 260 0.40 -6.94 23.75
CA LYS A 260 0.10 -8.37 23.57
C LYS A 260 0.86 -9.24 24.57
N LYS A 261 2.16 -8.98 24.78
CA LYS A 261 2.99 -9.75 25.71
C LYS A 261 2.57 -9.55 27.16
N ARG A 262 2.19 -8.33 27.56
CA ARG A 262 1.62 -8.04 28.90
C ARG A 262 0.25 -8.70 29.09
N ALA A 263 -0.63 -8.61 28.10
CA ALA A 263 -1.93 -9.29 28.14
C ALA A 263 -1.76 -10.81 28.30
N ASP A 264 -0.84 -11.43 27.56
CA ASP A 264 -0.55 -12.87 27.69
C ASP A 264 -0.03 -13.24 29.08
N LYS A 265 0.93 -12.47 29.60
CA LYS A 265 1.50 -12.66 30.94
C LYS A 265 0.43 -12.57 32.04
N LEU A 266 -0.50 -11.62 31.90
CA LEU A 266 -1.62 -11.41 32.81
C LEU A 266 -2.83 -12.31 32.50
N LYS A 267 -2.74 -13.18 31.49
CA LYS A 267 -3.81 -14.10 31.04
C LYS A 267 -5.09 -13.39 30.63
N ILE A 268 -4.97 -12.22 30.02
CA ILE A 268 -6.06 -11.39 29.49
C ILE A 268 -6.30 -11.78 28.03
N ASN A 269 -7.53 -12.18 27.73
CA ASN A 269 -7.97 -12.38 26.35
C ASN A 269 -8.32 -11.03 25.71
N LEU A 270 -7.30 -10.30 25.25
CA LEU A 270 -7.48 -9.01 24.58
C LEU A 270 -7.91 -9.21 23.11
N ASN A 271 -9.22 -9.32 22.90
CA ASN A 271 -9.84 -9.53 21.60
C ASN A 271 -10.24 -8.19 20.96
N LEU A 272 -9.39 -7.65 20.09
CA LEU A 272 -9.62 -6.37 19.41
C LEU A 272 -10.25 -6.52 18.02
N GLY A 273 -10.13 -7.70 17.40
CA GLY A 273 -10.66 -7.98 16.08
C GLY A 273 -12.18 -8.10 16.09
N ILE A 274 -12.81 -7.67 14.99
CA ILE A 274 -14.27 -7.79 14.77
C ILE A 274 -14.69 -9.26 14.73
N ASP A 275 -13.80 -10.17 14.30
CA ASP A 275 -14.04 -11.62 14.37
C ASP A 275 -13.78 -12.23 15.76
N GLY A 276 -13.64 -11.42 16.81
CA GLY A 276 -13.32 -11.87 18.16
C GLY A 276 -11.87 -12.32 18.35
N SER A 277 -11.00 -12.17 17.35
CA SER A 277 -9.58 -12.52 17.49
C SER A 277 -8.77 -11.44 18.21
N GLY A 278 -7.71 -11.86 18.90
CA GLY A 278 -6.71 -10.96 19.47
C GLY A 278 -5.72 -10.43 18.42
N ILE A 279 -4.77 -9.61 18.89
CA ILE A 279 -3.69 -9.05 18.05
C ILE A 279 -2.83 -10.19 17.48
N LYS A 280 -2.67 -10.20 16.16
CA LYS A 280 -1.76 -11.11 15.43
C LYS A 280 -0.59 -10.33 14.87
N PHE A 281 0.54 -11.00 14.66
CA PHE A 281 1.70 -10.41 14.01
C PHE A 281 2.04 -11.16 12.74
N MET A 282 2.38 -10.42 11.69
CA MET A 282 2.91 -10.99 10.45
C MET A 282 4.16 -10.25 10.02
N LYS A 283 5.11 -10.97 9.41
CA LYS A 283 6.28 -10.34 8.80
C LYS A 283 5.93 -9.77 7.43
N ARG A 284 6.27 -8.51 7.18
CA ARG A 284 6.20 -7.85 5.88
C ARG A 284 7.59 -7.36 5.49
N GLY A 285 8.36 -8.23 4.85
CA GLY A 285 9.79 -7.98 4.61
C GLY A 285 10.57 -8.03 5.92
N PHE A 286 11.26 -6.95 6.26
CA PHE A 286 11.99 -6.80 7.53
C PHE A 286 11.14 -6.18 8.65
N ALA A 287 9.95 -5.66 8.33
CA ALA A 287 9.06 -5.04 9.31
C ALA A 287 8.11 -6.06 9.94
N ASN A 288 7.84 -5.88 11.23
CA ASN A 288 6.70 -6.50 11.90
C ASN A 288 5.42 -5.75 11.50
N ALA A 289 4.26 -6.41 11.53
CA ALA A 289 2.99 -5.77 11.26
C ALA A 289 1.92 -6.32 12.22
N GLY A 290 1.34 -5.43 13.03
CA GLY A 290 0.23 -5.73 13.92
C GLY A 290 -1.08 -5.82 13.15
N VAL A 291 -1.73 -6.98 13.20
CA VAL A 291 -2.99 -7.27 12.51
C VAL A 291 -4.10 -7.38 13.55
N ILE A 292 -5.14 -6.55 13.38
CA ILE A 292 -6.38 -6.59 14.14
C ILE A 292 -7.50 -6.83 13.12
N ARG A 293 -8.10 -8.03 13.11
CA ARG A 293 -9.02 -8.40 12.02
C ARG A 293 -10.24 -7.50 11.96
N GLY A 294 -10.51 -6.97 10.77
CA GLY A 294 -11.64 -6.06 10.53
C GLY A 294 -11.42 -4.61 10.95
N ARG A 295 -10.33 -4.27 11.65
CA ARG A 295 -9.96 -2.89 11.98
C ARG A 295 -8.66 -2.53 11.28
N ILE A 296 -8.63 -1.40 10.59
CA ILE A 296 -7.41 -1.02 9.87
C ILE A 296 -6.39 -0.48 10.87
N HIS A 297 -5.33 -1.24 11.14
CA HIS A 297 -4.19 -0.72 11.88
C HIS A 297 -3.19 -0.03 10.96
N VAL A 298 -2.84 1.22 11.28
CA VAL A 298 -1.83 2.01 10.56
C VAL A 298 -0.77 2.52 11.54
N ASP A 299 0.46 2.05 11.35
CA ASP A 299 1.63 2.64 11.99
C ASP A 299 2.08 3.88 11.20
N LEU A 300 1.91 5.06 11.81
CA LEU A 300 2.22 6.35 11.19
C LEU A 300 3.72 6.52 10.92
N TYR A 301 4.59 5.86 11.70
CA TYR A 301 6.04 5.92 11.50
C TYR A 301 6.44 5.49 10.07
N LEU A 302 5.79 4.44 9.55
CA LEU A 302 6.04 3.94 8.20
C LEU A 302 5.56 4.91 7.12
N LEU A 303 4.43 5.59 7.35
CA LEU A 303 3.94 6.63 6.45
C LEU A 303 4.88 7.83 6.41
N VAL A 304 5.31 8.33 7.57
CA VAL A 304 6.25 9.45 7.68
C VAL A 304 7.56 9.11 6.97
N ARG A 305 8.17 7.95 7.29
CA ARG A 305 9.43 7.49 6.67
C ARG A 305 9.36 7.40 5.14
N ARG A 306 8.19 7.12 4.58
CA ARG A 306 7.98 7.05 3.13
C ARG A 306 7.73 8.43 2.51
N ASN A 307 7.07 9.33 3.24
CA ASN A 307 6.52 10.56 2.69
C ASN A 307 7.36 11.81 3.00
N MET A 308 8.25 11.75 3.98
CA MET A 308 9.03 12.88 4.48
C MET A 308 10.52 12.54 4.53
N SER A 309 11.35 13.54 4.24
CA SER A 309 12.81 13.46 4.39
C SER A 309 13.21 14.31 5.59
N LEU A 310 13.46 13.65 6.72
CA LEU A 310 13.86 14.30 7.97
C LEU A 310 15.19 13.72 8.45
N ASP A 311 15.92 14.49 9.23
CA ASP A 311 17.13 14.06 9.92
C ASP A 311 16.81 13.02 11.01
N ARG A 312 15.69 13.22 11.71
CA ARG A 312 15.13 12.31 12.72
C ARG A 312 13.63 12.13 12.51
N TYR A 313 13.14 10.98 12.91
CA TYR A 313 11.74 10.57 12.73
C TYR A 313 11.07 10.28 14.09
N THR A 314 11.42 11.06 15.12
CA THR A 314 10.72 11.02 16.41
C THR A 314 9.35 11.70 16.28
N LEU A 315 8.40 11.35 17.15
CA LEU A 315 7.04 11.91 17.13
C LEU A 315 7.08 13.44 17.22
N GLU A 316 7.87 13.98 18.16
CA GLU A 316 8.13 15.41 18.36
C GLU A 316 8.61 16.11 17.08
N ARG A 317 9.71 15.64 16.47
CA ARG A 317 10.30 16.27 15.28
C ARG A 317 9.33 16.27 14.10
N VAL A 318 8.53 15.22 13.96
CA VAL A 318 7.51 15.12 12.90
C VAL A 318 6.36 16.06 13.16
N TYR A 319 5.93 16.19 14.41
CA TYR A 319 4.87 17.11 14.79
C TYR A 319 5.28 18.56 14.56
N GLU A 320 6.48 18.94 14.99
CA GLU A 320 7.07 20.25 14.73
C GLU A 320 7.13 20.56 13.23
N GLU A 321 7.66 19.65 12.41
CA GLU A 321 7.73 19.83 10.94
C GLU A 321 6.34 20.01 10.30
N LEU A 322 5.34 19.29 10.80
CA LEU A 322 4.01 19.30 10.20
C LEU A 322 3.15 20.47 10.70
N PHE A 323 3.31 20.92 11.93
CA PHE A 323 2.39 21.84 12.59
C PHE A 323 3.03 23.11 13.15
N ASP A 324 4.36 23.23 13.11
CA ASP A 324 5.13 24.34 13.69
C ASP A 324 4.83 24.51 15.20
N GLN A 325 4.70 23.37 15.89
CA GLN A 325 4.33 23.26 17.30
C GLN A 325 5.23 22.26 18.01
N GLU A 326 5.67 22.63 19.21
CA GLU A 326 6.39 21.73 20.11
C GLU A 326 5.40 20.90 20.94
N LYS A 327 5.74 19.63 21.18
CA LYS A 327 5.00 18.75 22.09
C LYS A 327 5.59 18.84 23.51
N ILE A 328 4.85 18.35 24.49
CA ILE A 328 5.39 18.17 25.86
C ILE A 328 6.53 17.15 25.81
N ASP A 329 7.70 17.52 26.35
CA ASP A 329 8.87 16.63 26.42
C ASP A 329 9.09 16.12 27.85
N VAL A 330 9.11 14.80 27.98
CA VAL A 330 9.54 14.10 29.19
C VAL A 330 10.69 13.18 28.77
N PRO A 331 11.87 13.26 29.41
CA PRO A 331 12.99 12.40 29.05
C PRO A 331 12.60 10.93 29.19
N GLY A 332 12.58 10.19 28.07
CA GLY A 332 12.09 8.81 28.04
C GLY A 332 12.79 7.88 29.05
N ASN A 333 14.06 8.10 29.36
CA ASN A 333 14.80 7.34 30.38
C ASN A 333 14.47 7.71 31.84
N GLN A 334 13.53 8.64 32.06
CA GLN A 334 13.12 9.13 33.38
C GLN A 334 11.63 8.94 33.64
N ILE A 335 10.87 8.28 32.74
CA ILE A 335 9.44 8.00 32.90
C ILE A 335 9.15 7.42 34.31
N TYR A 336 9.92 6.43 34.76
CA TYR A 336 9.75 5.85 36.11
C TYR A 336 9.89 6.87 37.26
N LYS A 337 10.76 7.89 37.12
CA LYS A 337 10.96 8.91 38.16
C LYS A 337 9.77 9.85 38.25
N TYR A 338 9.20 10.21 37.10
CA TYR A 338 7.99 11.03 37.03
C TYR A 338 6.82 10.23 37.62
N TRP A 339 6.71 8.96 37.23
CA TRP A 339 5.72 8.04 37.79
C TRP A 339 5.82 7.93 39.31
N ASP A 340 7.02 7.71 39.87
CA ASP A 340 7.23 7.47 41.31
C ASP A 340 7.17 8.74 42.19
N SER A 341 7.15 9.93 41.59
CA SER A 341 7.15 11.21 42.30
C SER A 341 5.92 11.42 43.19
N ASN A 342 4.74 11.02 42.70
CA ASN A 342 3.42 11.32 43.30
C ASN A 342 3.20 12.82 43.58
N ASP A 343 3.79 13.69 42.76
CA ASP A 343 3.67 15.14 42.83
C ASP A 343 3.35 15.75 41.45
N GLU A 344 3.65 17.02 41.24
CA GLU A 344 3.43 17.74 39.98
C GLU A 344 4.08 17.03 38.77
N LYS A 345 5.20 16.30 38.96
CA LYS A 345 5.82 15.53 37.87
C LYS A 345 4.96 14.35 37.40
N LEU A 346 4.17 13.75 38.29
CA LEU A 346 3.23 12.72 37.89
C LEU A 346 2.11 13.32 37.03
N GLU A 347 1.66 14.53 37.35
CA GLU A 347 0.67 15.26 36.55
C GLU A 347 1.25 15.67 35.18
N GLU A 348 2.50 16.13 35.12
CA GLU A 348 3.22 16.38 33.86
C GLU A 348 3.29 15.12 32.99
N LEU A 349 3.51 13.94 33.58
CA LEU A 349 3.53 12.68 32.84
C LEU A 349 2.15 12.30 32.27
N PHE A 350 1.06 12.61 32.97
CA PHE A 350 -0.30 12.44 32.44
C PHE A 350 -0.57 13.35 31.24
N ASP A 351 -0.13 14.60 31.30
CA ASP A 351 -0.24 15.54 30.19
C ASP A 351 0.60 15.08 29.00
N TYR A 352 1.84 14.63 29.24
CA TYR A 352 2.73 14.05 28.23
C TYR A 352 2.08 12.85 27.51
N SER A 353 1.57 11.88 28.26
CA SER A 353 0.95 10.68 27.68
C SER A 353 -0.30 11.01 26.85
N MET A 354 -1.10 11.99 27.27
CA MET A 354 -2.22 12.48 26.47
C MET A 354 -1.74 13.21 25.21
N ASP A 355 -0.71 14.06 25.34
CA ASP A 355 -0.18 14.85 24.23
C ASP A 355 0.40 13.97 23.12
N ASP A 356 1.01 12.83 23.46
CA ASP A 356 1.48 11.83 22.48
C ASP A 356 0.32 11.21 21.68
N ALA A 357 -0.81 10.87 22.33
CA ALA A 357 -2.01 10.39 21.64
C ALA A 357 -2.64 11.48 20.77
N VAL A 358 -2.76 12.72 21.26
CA VAL A 358 -3.32 13.87 20.52
C VAL A 358 -2.47 14.18 19.29
N THR A 359 -1.14 14.23 19.47
CA THR A 359 -0.16 14.43 18.40
C THR A 359 -0.25 13.34 17.34
N THR A 360 -0.36 12.07 17.77
CA THR A 360 -0.53 10.92 16.89
C THR A 360 -1.83 11.03 16.07
N THR A 361 -2.96 11.45 16.68
CA THR A 361 -4.23 11.71 15.97
C THR A 361 -4.05 12.78 14.91
N ALA A 362 -3.46 13.93 15.27
CA ALA A 362 -3.26 15.05 14.34
C ALA A 362 -2.39 14.66 13.13
N ILE A 363 -1.30 13.93 13.36
CA ILE A 363 -0.45 13.39 12.28
C ILE A 363 -1.25 12.40 11.42
N GLY A 364 -2.05 11.52 12.06
CA GLY A 364 -2.93 10.57 11.39
C GLY A 364 -3.91 11.25 10.44
N ASP A 365 -4.64 12.26 10.91
CA ASP A 365 -5.60 13.05 10.13
C ASP A 365 -4.93 13.74 8.93
N LYS A 366 -3.66 14.16 9.08
CA LYS A 366 -2.90 14.81 8.00
C LYS A 366 -2.35 13.84 6.96
N LEU A 367 -1.91 12.64 7.36
CA LEU A 367 -1.15 11.73 6.48
C LEU A 367 -1.96 10.56 5.91
N THR A 368 -2.97 10.06 6.65
CA THR A 368 -3.76 8.89 6.22
C THR A 368 -4.62 9.12 4.99
N PRO A 369 -5.15 10.33 4.68
CA PRO A 369 -5.94 10.55 3.47
C PRO A 369 -5.17 10.23 2.17
N LEU A 370 -3.87 10.52 2.12
CA LEU A 370 -3.03 10.16 0.98
C LEU A 370 -2.89 8.64 0.84
N ALA A 371 -2.74 7.92 1.96
CA ALA A 371 -2.67 6.47 1.94
C ALA A 371 -4.00 5.83 1.50
N ILE A 372 -5.15 6.41 1.90
CA ILE A 372 -6.49 6.00 1.44
C ILE A 372 -6.62 6.21 -0.07
N ALA A 373 -6.25 7.40 -0.59
CA ALA A 373 -6.27 7.66 -2.02
C ALA A 373 -5.37 6.67 -2.80
N GLN A 374 -4.20 6.31 -2.24
CA GLN A 374 -3.34 5.28 -2.81
C GLN A 374 -3.98 3.88 -2.76
N ALA A 375 -4.69 3.53 -1.69
CA ALA A 375 -5.38 2.25 -1.57
C ALA A 375 -6.49 2.10 -2.61
N ARG A 376 -7.27 3.17 -2.82
CA ARG A 376 -8.29 3.22 -3.88
C ARG A 376 -7.69 3.11 -5.27
N LEU A 377 -6.62 3.86 -5.53
CA LEU A 377 -5.95 3.87 -6.82
C LEU A 377 -5.31 2.51 -7.17
N VAL A 378 -4.68 1.85 -6.21
CA VAL A 378 -3.96 0.58 -6.41
C VAL A 378 -4.89 -0.64 -6.28
N GLY A 379 -6.06 -0.48 -5.67
CA GLY A 379 -7.03 -1.56 -5.44
C GLY A 379 -6.55 -2.58 -4.40
N GLN A 380 -5.88 -2.14 -3.34
CA GLN A 380 -5.34 -3.00 -2.28
C GLN A 380 -5.70 -2.48 -0.89
N PRO A 381 -5.85 -3.34 0.13
CA PRO A 381 -6.27 -2.93 1.47
C PRO A 381 -5.36 -1.84 2.06
N LEU A 382 -5.94 -0.89 2.81
CA LEU A 382 -5.17 0.21 3.40
C LEU A 382 -4.07 -0.29 4.35
N PHE A 383 -4.36 -1.36 5.10
CA PHE A 383 -3.37 -2.07 5.94
C PHE A 383 -2.11 -2.45 5.15
N ASP A 384 -2.28 -2.93 3.92
CA ASP A 384 -1.19 -3.32 3.03
C ASP A 384 -0.48 -2.09 2.44
N ILE A 385 -1.24 -1.10 1.98
CA ILE A 385 -0.72 0.12 1.33
C ILE A 385 0.13 0.94 2.29
N ALA A 386 -0.28 1.03 3.56
CA ALA A 386 0.50 1.68 4.61
C ALA A 386 1.92 1.11 4.73
N ARG A 387 2.12 -0.17 4.37
CA ARG A 387 3.38 -0.92 4.53
C ARG A 387 4.08 -1.24 3.21
N MET A 388 3.50 -0.87 2.08
CA MET A 388 4.12 -1.07 0.77
C MET A 388 5.14 0.03 0.46
N THR A 389 6.20 -0.37 -0.24
CA THR A 389 7.05 0.53 -1.02
C THR A 389 6.31 1.00 -2.27
N THR A 390 6.68 2.15 -2.82
CA THR A 390 6.04 2.65 -4.05
C THR A 390 6.22 1.70 -5.24
N GLY A 391 7.33 0.95 -5.31
CA GLY A 391 7.53 -0.08 -6.33
C GLY A 391 6.56 -1.26 -6.20
N GLN A 392 6.20 -1.66 -4.98
CA GLN A 392 5.14 -2.66 -4.76
C GLN A 392 3.77 -2.12 -5.18
N MET A 393 3.47 -0.86 -4.89
CA MET A 393 2.22 -0.22 -5.33
C MET A 393 2.11 -0.19 -6.86
N VAL A 394 3.19 0.18 -7.57
CA VAL A 394 3.26 0.12 -9.04
C VAL A 394 2.95 -1.27 -9.55
N GLU A 395 3.56 -2.31 -8.97
CA GLU A 395 3.35 -3.67 -9.42
C GLU A 395 1.90 -4.14 -9.20
N TRP A 396 1.29 -3.83 -8.05
CA TRP A 396 -0.11 -4.18 -7.79
C TRP A 396 -1.09 -3.40 -8.66
N TYR A 397 -0.79 -2.14 -8.96
CA TYR A 397 -1.57 -1.35 -9.91
C TYR A 397 -1.50 -1.97 -11.32
N LEU A 398 -0.31 -2.39 -11.78
CA LEU A 398 -0.15 -3.05 -13.07
C LEU A 398 -0.83 -4.42 -13.12
N ILE A 399 -0.87 -5.15 -12.01
CA ILE A 399 -1.63 -6.41 -11.89
C ILE A 399 -3.12 -6.16 -12.11
N LEU A 400 -3.70 -5.16 -11.44
CA LEU A 400 -5.10 -4.77 -11.63
C LEU A 400 -5.37 -4.36 -13.09
N LYS A 401 -4.50 -3.51 -13.66
CA LYS A 401 -4.64 -3.06 -15.06
C LYS A 401 -4.40 -4.16 -16.09
N ALA A 402 -3.60 -5.17 -15.77
CA ALA A 402 -3.40 -6.33 -16.63
C ALA A 402 -4.69 -7.15 -16.71
N TYR A 403 -5.33 -7.41 -15.56
CA TYR A 403 -6.64 -8.07 -15.50
C TYR A 403 -7.70 -7.30 -16.31
N GLU A 404 -7.87 -6.00 -16.06
CA GLU A 404 -8.84 -5.15 -16.79
C GLU A 404 -8.63 -5.15 -18.32
N LYS A 405 -7.39 -5.32 -18.77
CA LYS A 405 -7.01 -5.33 -20.20
C LYS A 405 -6.81 -6.74 -20.76
N ASN A 406 -7.28 -7.79 -20.07
CA ASN A 406 -7.15 -9.19 -20.48
C ASN A 406 -5.68 -9.63 -20.77
N ASN A 407 -4.72 -8.99 -20.11
CA ASN A 407 -3.30 -9.37 -20.14
C ASN A 407 -3.02 -10.39 -19.04
N ILE A 408 -2.28 -11.45 -19.37
CA ILE A 408 -1.81 -12.41 -18.38
C ILE A 408 -0.70 -11.78 -17.54
N ILE A 409 -0.75 -11.96 -16.22
CA ILE A 409 0.22 -11.38 -15.29
C ILE A 409 1.53 -12.19 -15.35
N PRO A 410 2.69 -11.57 -15.61
CA PRO A 410 3.97 -12.27 -15.57
C PRO A 410 4.31 -12.76 -14.15
N ASN A 411 5.05 -13.85 -14.07
CA ASN A 411 5.50 -14.39 -12.79
C ASN A 411 6.60 -13.53 -12.16
N LYS A 412 6.72 -13.63 -10.84
CA LYS A 412 7.97 -13.27 -10.17
C LYS A 412 9.14 -14.12 -10.70
N PRO A 413 10.38 -13.57 -10.73
CA PRO A 413 11.54 -14.35 -11.13
C PRO A 413 11.78 -15.52 -10.18
N SER A 414 12.19 -16.66 -10.73
CA SER A 414 12.81 -17.74 -9.99
C SER A 414 14.10 -17.28 -9.29
N GLY A 415 14.62 -18.08 -8.34
CA GLY A 415 15.87 -17.75 -7.64
C GLY A 415 17.07 -17.56 -8.58
N ASN A 416 17.15 -18.37 -9.64
CA ASN A 416 18.19 -18.29 -10.67
C ASN A 416 18.03 -17.03 -11.52
N GLU A 417 16.82 -16.75 -12.02
CA GLU A 417 16.53 -15.53 -12.79
C GLU A 417 16.82 -14.28 -11.95
N TYR A 418 16.40 -14.25 -10.69
CA TYR A 418 16.66 -13.12 -9.80
C TYR A 418 18.16 -12.86 -9.63
N SER A 419 18.96 -13.92 -9.48
CA SER A 419 20.41 -13.81 -9.33
C SER A 419 21.06 -13.25 -10.60
N GLN A 420 20.62 -13.70 -11.77
CA GLN A 420 21.08 -13.17 -13.05
C GLN A 420 20.67 -11.70 -13.24
N ARG A 421 19.42 -11.34 -12.92
CA ARG A 421 18.89 -9.98 -13.04
C ARG A 421 19.60 -8.98 -12.12
N ARG A 422 20.02 -9.39 -10.91
CA ARG A 422 20.73 -8.51 -9.96
C ARG A 422 22.16 -8.17 -10.37
N ASN A 423 22.79 -8.97 -11.21
CA ASN A 423 24.14 -8.73 -11.69
C ASN A 423 24.19 -7.78 -12.90
N LYS A 424 23.04 -7.32 -13.39
CA LYS A 424 22.96 -6.40 -14.52
C LYS A 424 22.82 -4.96 -14.01
N GLY A 425 23.76 -4.10 -14.38
CA GLY A 425 23.70 -2.65 -14.14
C GLY A 425 23.33 -1.89 -15.41
N VAL A 426 22.81 -0.68 -15.24
CA VAL A 426 22.47 0.26 -16.32
C VAL A 426 23.11 1.60 -16.00
N MET A 427 23.60 2.30 -17.02
CA MET A 427 24.10 3.67 -16.85
C MET A 427 22.97 4.61 -16.41
N GLY A 428 23.18 5.37 -15.34
CA GLY A 428 22.17 6.26 -14.78
C GLY A 428 21.91 7.55 -15.59
N GLY A 429 21.21 8.49 -14.95
CA GLY A 429 20.99 9.84 -15.48
C GLY A 429 22.29 10.61 -15.72
N TYR A 430 22.23 11.64 -16.55
CA TYR A 430 23.37 12.53 -16.77
C TYR A 430 23.45 13.56 -15.64
N VAL A 431 24.65 13.73 -15.08
CA VAL A 431 24.97 14.79 -14.13
C VAL A 431 26.09 15.63 -14.72
N LYS A 432 25.90 16.96 -14.75
CA LYS A 432 27.01 17.90 -15.01
C LYS A 432 27.48 18.41 -13.65
N ASP A 433 28.78 18.24 -13.37
CA ASP A 433 29.38 18.79 -12.16
C ASP A 433 29.15 20.30 -12.06
N PRO A 434 28.81 20.82 -10.87
CA PRO A 434 28.54 22.23 -10.69
C PRO A 434 29.83 23.03 -10.93
N GLU A 435 29.73 24.06 -11.77
CA GLU A 435 30.77 25.07 -11.86
C GLU A 435 30.83 25.85 -10.55
N LYS A 436 32.01 25.91 -9.92
CA LYS A 436 32.18 26.59 -8.62
C LYS A 436 32.25 28.10 -8.84
N GLY A 437 31.42 28.84 -8.12
CA GLY A 437 31.42 30.30 -8.15
C GLY A 437 30.13 30.88 -7.58
N LEU A 438 30.09 32.20 -7.47
CA LEU A 438 28.86 32.95 -7.27
C LEU A 438 28.31 33.31 -8.65
N PHE A 439 27.07 32.92 -8.92
CA PHE A 439 26.37 33.22 -10.17
C PHE A 439 25.12 34.03 -9.88
N GLU A 440 24.86 35.02 -10.71
CA GLU A 440 23.61 35.79 -10.71
C GLU A 440 22.72 35.33 -11.88
N HIS A 441 21.45 35.72 -11.86
CA HIS A 441 20.50 35.47 -12.96
C HIS A 441 20.36 33.99 -13.35
N ILE A 442 20.16 33.14 -12.34
CA ILE A 442 20.03 31.70 -12.52
C ILE A 442 18.60 31.34 -12.95
N ALA A 443 18.49 30.63 -14.07
CA ALA A 443 17.29 29.94 -14.49
C ALA A 443 17.41 28.44 -14.19
N TYR A 444 16.34 27.85 -13.66
CA TYR A 444 16.20 26.39 -13.53
C TYR A 444 15.23 25.90 -14.60
N LEU A 445 15.71 25.04 -15.50
CA LEU A 445 14.92 24.43 -16.56
C LEU A 445 14.74 22.93 -16.26
N ASP A 446 13.50 22.49 -16.14
CA ASP A 446 13.11 21.15 -15.70
C ASP A 446 12.17 20.47 -16.69
N PHE A 447 12.43 19.19 -16.98
CA PHE A 447 11.51 18.37 -17.75
C PHE A 447 10.39 17.84 -16.86
N LYS A 448 9.17 18.33 -17.10
CA LYS A 448 7.97 17.81 -16.43
C LYS A 448 7.80 16.31 -16.70
N SER A 449 8.10 15.49 -15.69
CA SER A 449 7.98 14.03 -15.75
C SER A 449 8.79 13.41 -16.90
N LEU A 450 10.10 13.71 -16.98
CA LEU A 450 10.99 13.26 -18.06
C LEU A 450 10.83 11.77 -18.41
N TYR A 451 11.04 10.87 -17.45
CA TYR A 451 11.03 9.43 -17.73
C TYR A 451 9.64 8.89 -18.13
N PRO A 452 8.54 9.21 -17.42
CA PRO A 452 7.19 8.88 -17.89
C PRO A 452 6.92 9.35 -19.33
N SER A 453 7.33 10.57 -19.67
CA SER A 453 7.18 11.13 -21.02
C SER A 453 8.00 10.36 -22.05
N ILE A 454 9.24 9.98 -21.73
CA ILE A 454 10.09 9.14 -22.61
C ILE A 454 9.44 7.79 -22.86
N ILE A 455 8.97 7.11 -21.80
CA ILE A 455 8.32 5.79 -21.91
C ILE A 455 7.12 5.85 -22.86
N ILE A 456 6.30 6.90 -22.75
CA ILE A 456 5.14 7.10 -23.62
C ILE A 456 5.57 7.43 -25.06
N ALA A 457 6.43 8.43 -25.24
CA ALA A 457 6.79 8.98 -26.54
C ALA A 457 7.54 7.97 -27.41
N GLN A 458 8.40 7.17 -26.79
CA GLN A 458 9.21 6.15 -27.46
C GLN A 458 8.60 4.74 -27.35
N ASN A 459 7.37 4.65 -26.84
CA ASN A 459 6.60 3.42 -26.66
C ASN A 459 7.38 2.27 -26.00
N ILE A 460 8.08 2.56 -24.90
CA ILE A 460 9.03 1.63 -24.27
C ILE A 460 8.29 0.64 -23.38
N SER A 461 8.30 -0.64 -23.75
CA SER A 461 7.64 -1.70 -22.98
C SER A 461 8.21 -3.09 -23.34
N PRO A 462 8.10 -4.10 -22.46
CA PRO A 462 8.57 -5.45 -22.76
C PRO A 462 7.87 -6.08 -23.98
N ASP A 463 6.64 -5.66 -24.26
CA ASP A 463 5.79 -6.09 -25.38
C ASP A 463 6.02 -5.30 -26.68
N THR A 464 6.82 -4.23 -26.64
CA THR A 464 7.13 -3.41 -27.82
C THR A 464 8.60 -3.49 -28.25
N ILE A 465 9.46 -4.08 -27.42
CA ILE A 465 10.88 -4.26 -27.77
C ILE A 465 11.04 -5.27 -28.91
N ILE A 466 11.95 -4.98 -29.83
CA ILE A 466 12.22 -5.77 -31.02
C ILE A 466 13.58 -6.45 -30.87
N GLU A 467 13.58 -7.78 -30.81
CA GLU A 467 14.81 -8.60 -30.77
C GLU A 467 15.30 -8.95 -32.19
N ASP A 468 14.39 -9.11 -33.16
CA ASP A 468 14.69 -9.32 -34.58
C ASP A 468 13.94 -8.31 -35.46
N VAL A 469 14.68 -7.56 -36.27
CA VAL A 469 14.18 -6.51 -37.17
C VAL A 469 13.75 -7.03 -38.54
N SER A 470 13.98 -8.31 -38.86
CA SER A 470 13.72 -8.89 -40.18
C SER A 470 12.30 -8.67 -40.71
N GLY A 471 11.32 -8.47 -39.83
CA GLY A 471 9.92 -8.18 -40.15
C GLY A 471 9.50 -6.72 -40.08
N PHE A 472 10.43 -5.76 -39.92
CA PHE A 472 10.09 -4.34 -39.70
C PHE A 472 10.89 -3.40 -40.62
N ASN A 473 10.23 -2.38 -41.14
CA ASN A 473 10.90 -1.26 -41.79
C ASN A 473 11.46 -0.27 -40.74
N GLU A 474 12.52 0.47 -41.09
CA GLU A 474 13.13 1.47 -40.18
C GLU A 474 12.14 2.54 -39.70
N SER A 475 11.10 2.84 -40.49
CA SER A 475 10.07 3.79 -40.11
C SER A 475 9.14 3.30 -39.00
N GLU A 476 9.14 2.00 -38.68
CA GLU A 476 8.16 1.36 -37.78
C GLU A 476 8.66 1.21 -36.33
N TYR A 477 9.90 1.59 -36.06
CA TYR A 477 10.47 1.53 -34.70
C TYR A 477 11.30 2.76 -34.36
N TYR A 478 11.45 2.99 -33.06
CA TYR A 478 12.42 3.91 -32.48
C TYR A 478 13.70 3.16 -32.16
N VAL A 479 14.84 3.85 -32.23
CA VAL A 479 16.16 3.31 -31.85
C VAL A 479 16.68 4.11 -30.67
N SER A 480 17.00 3.45 -29.56
CA SER A 480 17.56 4.11 -28.39
C SER A 480 18.97 4.64 -28.70
N PRO A 481 19.35 5.80 -28.14
CA PRO A 481 20.71 6.30 -28.24
C PRO A 481 21.66 5.35 -27.49
N GLU A 482 22.95 5.42 -27.82
CA GLU A 482 24.05 4.67 -27.17
C GLU A 482 23.96 3.13 -27.33
N ASP A 483 22.87 2.52 -26.88
CA ASP A 483 22.68 1.07 -26.81
C ASP A 483 21.99 0.44 -28.03
N GLY A 484 21.30 1.23 -28.87
CA GLY A 484 20.69 0.76 -30.12
C GLY A 484 19.49 -0.19 -29.98
N PHE A 485 18.85 -0.25 -28.81
CA PHE A 485 17.62 -1.01 -28.58
C PHE A 485 16.48 -0.46 -29.43
N LYS A 486 15.57 -1.34 -29.86
CA LYS A 486 14.52 -0.99 -30.82
C LYS A 486 13.15 -1.22 -30.22
N PHE A 487 12.25 -0.25 -30.37
CA PHE A 487 10.89 -0.31 -29.84
C PHE A 487 9.89 0.05 -30.94
N ARG A 488 8.87 -0.78 -31.12
CA ARG A 488 7.79 -0.56 -32.11
C ARG A 488 7.10 0.78 -31.85
N LYS A 489 6.78 1.51 -32.91
CA LYS A 489 5.94 2.72 -32.81
C LYS A 489 4.49 2.38 -32.51
N GLU A 490 3.97 1.31 -33.13
CA GLU A 490 2.59 0.84 -32.97
C GLU A 490 2.53 -0.71 -32.91
N PRO A 491 1.53 -1.28 -32.21
CA PRO A 491 0.56 -0.59 -31.34
C PRO A 491 1.23 -0.08 -30.05
N LYS A 492 0.55 0.82 -29.34
CA LYS A 492 1.00 1.29 -28.02
C LYS A 492 1.09 0.13 -27.02
N GLY A 493 2.25 -0.01 -26.38
CA GLY A 493 2.52 -1.08 -25.42
C GLY A 493 1.74 -0.94 -24.12
N PHE A 494 1.65 -2.04 -23.38
CA PHE A 494 0.89 -2.13 -22.14
C PHE A 494 1.30 -1.04 -21.14
N ILE A 495 2.58 -0.98 -20.72
CA ILE A 495 3.02 -0.01 -19.70
C ILE A 495 2.90 1.45 -20.19
N PRO A 496 3.37 1.83 -21.40
CA PRO A 496 3.13 3.16 -21.97
C PRO A 496 1.66 3.55 -22.01
N SER A 497 0.75 2.62 -22.29
CA SER A 497 -0.70 2.90 -22.27
C SER A 497 -1.20 3.24 -20.87
N ILE A 498 -0.73 2.52 -19.84
CA ILE A 498 -1.11 2.73 -18.45
C ILE A 498 -0.53 4.04 -17.90
N ILE A 499 0.73 4.35 -18.18
CA ILE A 499 1.33 5.63 -17.76
C ILE A 499 0.60 6.80 -18.43
N GLY A 500 0.25 6.67 -19.72
CA GLY A 500 -0.57 7.68 -20.42
C GLY A 500 -1.88 7.95 -19.69
N TYR A 501 -2.63 6.88 -19.37
CA TYR A 501 -3.86 7.00 -18.59
C TYR A 501 -3.65 7.70 -17.23
N ILE A 502 -2.61 7.33 -16.47
CA ILE A 502 -2.31 7.97 -15.18
C ILE A 502 -2.08 9.48 -15.36
N LEU A 503 -1.33 9.89 -16.39
CA LEU A 503 -1.02 11.30 -16.62
C LEU A 503 -2.26 12.09 -17.04
N ASP A 504 -3.11 11.53 -17.89
CA ASP A 504 -4.36 12.14 -18.34
C ASP A 504 -5.34 12.29 -17.17
N GLU A 505 -5.50 11.23 -16.39
CA GLU A 505 -6.36 11.23 -15.20
C GLU A 505 -5.87 12.24 -14.17
N ARG A 506 -4.55 12.33 -13.97
CA ARG A 506 -3.98 13.34 -13.08
C ARG A 506 -4.27 14.77 -13.56
N GLN A 507 -4.26 15.01 -14.87
CA GLN A 507 -4.63 16.33 -15.41
C GLN A 507 -6.11 16.62 -15.18
N ARG A 508 -6.99 15.62 -15.37
CA ARG A 508 -8.43 15.72 -15.08
C ARG A 508 -8.67 16.08 -13.61
N ILE A 509 -8.07 15.35 -12.67
CA ILE A 509 -8.19 15.62 -11.23
C ILE A 509 -7.65 17.01 -10.88
N LYS A 510 -6.49 17.42 -11.42
CA LYS A 510 -5.96 18.77 -11.20
C LYS A 510 -6.87 19.88 -11.72
N LYS A 511 -7.64 19.63 -12.78
CA LYS A 511 -8.65 20.57 -13.28
C LYS A 511 -9.81 20.67 -12.30
N LEU A 512 -10.38 19.54 -11.88
CA LEU A 512 -11.43 19.50 -10.86
C LEU A 512 -11.00 20.19 -9.56
N MET A 513 -9.80 19.91 -9.08
CA MET A 513 -9.22 20.55 -7.89
C MET A 513 -9.13 22.08 -7.98
N LYS A 514 -8.90 22.63 -9.18
CA LYS A 514 -8.84 24.09 -9.39
C LYS A 514 -10.23 24.72 -9.39
N GLU A 515 -11.22 24.01 -9.93
CA GLU A 515 -12.61 24.44 -10.03
C GLU A 515 -13.36 24.25 -8.70
N GLU A 516 -12.91 23.32 -7.86
CA GLU A 516 -13.51 23.02 -6.57
C GLU A 516 -13.36 24.16 -5.55
N THR A 517 -14.48 24.46 -4.89
CA THR A 517 -14.60 25.53 -3.90
C THR A 517 -14.71 24.99 -2.47
N VAL A 518 -15.19 23.75 -2.30
CA VAL A 518 -15.28 23.08 -1.00
C VAL A 518 -13.86 22.67 -0.57
N PRO A 519 -13.32 23.19 0.55
CA PRO A 519 -11.94 22.94 0.95
C PRO A 519 -11.60 21.46 1.15
N GLU A 520 -12.53 20.70 1.73
CA GLU A 520 -12.39 19.27 1.98
C GLU A 520 -12.28 18.48 0.66
N GLN A 521 -13.22 18.68 -0.25
CA GLN A 521 -13.21 18.04 -1.56
C GLN A 521 -11.99 18.43 -2.39
N LYS A 522 -11.57 19.70 -2.30
CA LYS A 522 -10.34 20.18 -2.95
C LYS A 522 -9.11 19.47 -2.41
N ARG A 523 -9.05 19.24 -1.10
CA ARG A 523 -7.98 18.49 -0.45
C ARG A 523 -8.01 17.01 -0.86
N ALA A 524 -9.18 16.40 -0.99
CA ALA A 524 -9.32 15.03 -1.52
C ALA A 524 -8.73 14.91 -2.93
N TYR A 525 -9.06 15.84 -3.85
CA TYR A 525 -8.46 15.87 -5.18
C TYR A 525 -6.94 16.08 -5.17
N ASP A 526 -6.41 16.84 -4.20
CA ASP A 526 -4.97 16.98 -4.05
C ASP A 526 -4.31 15.65 -3.66
N PHE A 527 -4.90 14.89 -2.74
CA PHE A 527 -4.38 13.56 -2.38
C PHE A 527 -4.42 12.58 -3.56
N GLU A 528 -5.50 12.58 -4.34
CA GLU A 528 -5.62 11.76 -5.55
C GLU A 528 -4.54 12.10 -6.59
N GLN A 529 -4.34 13.38 -6.91
CA GLN A 529 -3.32 13.77 -7.89
C GLN A 529 -1.89 13.48 -7.39
N GLN A 530 -1.66 13.56 -6.07
CA GLN A 530 -0.40 13.17 -5.46
C GLN A 530 -0.17 11.65 -5.58
N GLY A 531 -1.19 10.83 -5.35
CA GLY A 531 -1.15 9.38 -5.56
C GLY A 531 -0.76 9.01 -6.98
N LEU A 532 -1.44 9.60 -7.97
CA LEU A 532 -1.15 9.42 -9.40
C LEU A 532 0.27 9.86 -9.76
N LYS A 533 0.72 11.02 -9.26
CA LYS A 533 2.10 11.53 -9.48
C LYS A 533 3.13 10.51 -9.00
N ARG A 534 2.95 9.97 -7.80
CA ARG A 534 3.90 9.05 -7.15
C ARG A 534 3.96 7.71 -7.89
N LEU A 535 2.83 7.18 -8.35
CA LEU A 535 2.81 5.97 -9.19
C LEU A 535 3.54 6.20 -10.51
N ALA A 536 3.22 7.29 -11.24
CA ALA A 536 3.85 7.59 -12.52
C ALA A 536 5.38 7.70 -12.41
N ASN A 537 5.88 8.47 -11.43
CA ASN A 537 7.31 8.67 -11.23
C ASN A 537 8.04 7.38 -10.84
N SER A 538 7.36 6.44 -10.18
CA SER A 538 7.96 5.19 -9.71
C SER A 538 8.02 4.09 -10.77
N MET A 539 7.22 4.20 -11.85
CA MET A 539 7.20 3.18 -12.90
C MET A 539 8.53 3.06 -13.65
N PHE A 540 9.27 4.15 -13.84
CA PHE A 540 10.60 4.10 -14.46
C PHE A 540 11.55 3.16 -13.70
N GLY A 541 11.70 3.38 -12.38
CA GLY A 541 12.61 2.59 -11.54
C GLY A 541 12.24 1.11 -11.47
N ALA A 542 10.97 0.77 -11.77
CA ALA A 542 10.50 -0.60 -11.74
C ALA A 542 11.15 -1.49 -12.82
N TYR A 543 11.45 -0.96 -14.02
CA TYR A 543 12.09 -1.76 -15.09
C TYR A 543 13.46 -2.32 -14.70
N GLY A 544 14.23 -1.55 -13.93
CA GLY A 544 15.54 -1.97 -13.42
C GLY A 544 15.46 -2.83 -12.15
N TYR A 545 14.30 -2.92 -11.49
CA TYR A 545 14.16 -3.68 -10.26
C TYR A 545 14.12 -5.19 -10.54
N SER A 546 15.15 -5.92 -10.11
CA SER A 546 15.34 -7.33 -10.45
C SER A 546 14.22 -8.28 -10.01
N ARG A 547 13.31 -7.88 -9.10
CA ARG A 547 12.13 -8.67 -8.69
C ARG A 547 10.82 -8.24 -9.34
N PHE A 548 10.84 -7.25 -10.23
CA PHE A 548 9.64 -6.77 -10.91
C PHE A 548 9.11 -7.80 -11.92
N ARG A 549 7.78 -7.94 -12.01
CA ARG A 549 7.11 -8.87 -12.94
C ARG A 549 7.36 -8.52 -14.41
N TRP A 550 7.24 -7.24 -14.77
CA TRP A 550 7.51 -6.72 -16.12
C TRP A 550 8.96 -6.21 -16.28
N TYR A 551 9.91 -6.85 -15.58
CA TYR A 551 11.33 -6.52 -15.68
C TYR A 551 11.84 -6.67 -17.11
N LYS A 552 12.49 -5.62 -17.62
CA LYS A 552 13.25 -5.64 -18.88
C LYS A 552 14.33 -4.57 -18.78
N ILE A 553 15.58 -5.01 -18.62
CA ILE A 553 16.71 -4.11 -18.32
C ILE A 553 17.03 -3.19 -19.50
N GLU A 554 16.77 -3.68 -20.71
CA GLU A 554 16.92 -2.96 -21.97
C GLU A 554 15.97 -1.75 -22.02
N CYS A 555 14.76 -1.88 -21.46
CA CYS A 555 13.85 -0.73 -21.28
C CYS A 555 14.46 0.32 -20.35
N ALA A 556 15.00 -0.10 -19.21
CA ALA A 556 15.64 0.83 -18.28
C ALA A 556 16.83 1.56 -18.91
N ALA A 557 17.67 0.83 -19.66
CA ALA A 557 18.81 1.39 -20.40
C ALA A 557 18.36 2.41 -21.44
N ALA A 558 17.41 2.04 -22.30
CA ALA A 558 16.88 2.93 -23.32
C ALA A 558 16.29 4.23 -22.74
N ILE A 559 15.51 4.14 -21.65
CA ILE A 559 14.93 5.32 -20.99
C ILE A 559 16.04 6.28 -20.53
N THR A 560 17.08 5.76 -19.87
CA THR A 560 18.19 6.60 -19.40
C THR A 560 18.99 7.19 -20.55
N ALA A 561 19.21 6.43 -21.63
CA ALA A 561 19.94 6.91 -22.81
C ALA A 561 19.23 8.10 -23.49
N TRP A 562 17.92 7.99 -23.72
CA TRP A 562 17.12 9.14 -24.20
C TRP A 562 17.12 10.30 -23.20
N GLY A 563 17.03 10.02 -21.90
CA GLY A 563 17.13 11.06 -20.88
C GLY A 563 18.44 11.85 -20.97
N ARG A 564 19.58 11.15 -21.09
CA ARG A 564 20.91 11.76 -21.27
C ARG A 564 21.00 12.57 -22.58
N GLU A 565 20.44 12.07 -23.67
CA GLU A 565 20.43 12.80 -24.94
C GLU A 565 19.60 14.09 -24.84
N TYR A 566 18.41 14.03 -24.27
CA TYR A 566 17.50 15.17 -24.18
C TYR A 566 18.03 16.27 -23.27
N ILE A 567 18.59 15.94 -22.10
CA ILE A 567 19.15 16.96 -21.20
C ILE A 567 20.37 17.65 -21.82
N LYS A 568 21.27 16.89 -22.46
CA LYS A 568 22.43 17.46 -23.18
C LYS A 568 21.99 18.34 -24.35
N SER A 569 20.97 17.93 -25.09
CA SER A 569 20.41 18.70 -26.20
C SER A 569 19.74 19.98 -25.71
N ALA A 570 19.00 19.93 -24.61
CA ALA A 570 18.36 21.11 -24.00
C ALA A 570 19.40 22.12 -23.49
N MET A 571 20.46 21.63 -22.82
CA MET A 571 21.59 22.45 -22.39
C MET A 571 22.25 23.16 -23.58
N LYS A 572 22.62 22.40 -24.61
CA LYS A 572 23.23 22.95 -25.83
C LYS A 572 22.30 23.96 -26.50
N LYS A 573 21.00 23.69 -26.55
CA LYS A 573 20.01 24.59 -27.15
C LYS A 573 19.88 25.88 -26.34
N SER A 574 19.99 25.81 -25.01
CA SER A 574 19.92 27.00 -24.15
C SER A 574 21.07 27.98 -24.39
N GLU A 575 22.25 27.49 -24.80
CA GLU A 575 23.41 28.32 -25.15
C GLU A 575 23.12 29.25 -26.33
N GLU A 576 22.28 28.82 -27.28
CA GLU A 576 21.83 29.65 -28.40
C GLU A 576 20.96 30.84 -27.95
N TYR A 577 20.38 30.78 -26.75
CA TYR A 577 19.57 31.84 -26.14
C TYR A 577 20.35 32.65 -25.10
N GLY A 578 21.69 32.55 -25.07
CA GLY A 578 22.53 33.31 -24.14
C GLY A 578 22.60 32.72 -22.74
N PHE A 579 22.11 31.50 -22.52
CA PHE A 579 22.26 30.81 -21.23
C PHE A 579 23.54 29.97 -21.19
N LYS A 580 24.22 29.95 -20.05
CA LYS A 580 25.33 29.03 -19.79
C LYS A 580 24.90 28.00 -18.75
N PRO A 581 24.74 26.72 -19.13
CA PRO A 581 24.48 25.65 -18.17
C PRO A 581 25.64 25.47 -17.19
N ILE A 582 25.37 25.61 -15.89
CA ILE A 582 26.39 25.57 -14.82
C ILE A 582 26.30 24.29 -13.97
N TYR A 583 25.14 23.63 -13.93
CA TYR A 583 24.91 22.39 -13.19
C TYR A 583 23.73 21.65 -13.82
N ALA A 584 23.76 20.32 -13.83
CA ALA A 584 22.62 19.50 -14.26
C ALA A 584 22.48 18.27 -13.38
N ASP A 585 21.24 17.93 -13.02
CA ASP A 585 20.90 16.70 -12.32
C ASP A 585 19.77 15.99 -13.05
N THR A 586 20.13 15.08 -13.94
CA THR A 586 19.24 14.12 -14.60
C THR A 586 18.11 14.72 -15.46
N ASP A 587 17.07 15.26 -14.82
CA ASP A 587 15.85 15.78 -15.43
C ASP A 587 15.75 17.31 -15.45
N GLY A 588 16.69 18.01 -14.81
CA GLY A 588 16.77 19.47 -14.86
C GLY A 588 18.20 19.99 -14.88
N PHE A 589 18.35 21.25 -15.31
CA PHE A 589 19.64 21.95 -15.27
C PHE A 589 19.48 23.42 -14.89
N TYR A 590 20.51 23.92 -14.22
CA TYR A 590 20.66 25.32 -13.85
C TYR A 590 21.56 25.99 -14.88
N ALA A 591 21.14 27.16 -15.34
CA ALA A 591 21.91 27.98 -16.26
C ALA A 591 21.88 29.45 -15.84
N THR A 592 23.00 30.15 -16.02
CA THR A 592 23.09 31.60 -15.83
C THR A 592 22.88 32.30 -17.16
N TYR A 593 22.13 33.41 -17.19
CA TYR A 593 21.99 34.23 -18.38
C TYR A 593 23.22 35.13 -18.56
N LEU A 594 23.79 35.16 -19.76
CA LEU A 594 25.00 35.92 -20.09
C LEU A 594 24.72 37.27 -20.75
N GLY A 595 23.46 37.60 -21.07
CA GLY A 595 23.08 38.89 -21.63
C GLY A 595 22.87 39.95 -20.53
N ASP A 596 22.89 41.22 -20.94
CA ASP A 596 22.44 42.32 -20.08
C ASP A 596 20.92 42.21 -19.89
N LEU A 597 20.46 42.26 -18.64
CA LEU A 597 19.01 42.21 -18.31
C LEU A 597 18.38 43.61 -18.26
N ASP A 598 19.20 44.65 -18.38
CA ASP A 598 18.80 46.06 -18.34
C ASP A 598 18.48 46.64 -19.74
N GLU A 599 18.59 45.83 -20.81
CA GLU A 599 18.06 46.07 -22.16
C GLU A 599 16.87 45.16 -22.47
#